data_AF-A0A8T7DAZ1-F1
#
_entry.id   AF-A0A8T7DAZ1-F1
#
_cell.length_a   1.000
_cell.length_b   1.000
_cell.length_c   1.000
_cell.angle_alpha   90.00
_cell.angle_beta   90.00
_cell.angle_gamma   90.00
#
_symmetry.space_group_name_H-M   'P 1'
#
loop_
_entity.id
_entity.type
_entity.pdbx_description
1 polymer ?
#
loop_
_entity_poly.entity_id
_entity_poly.type
_entity_poly.pdbx_seq_one_letter_code
_entity_poly.pdbx_strand_id
1 'polypeptide(L)'
;LEYLRTIAFILVIAVVVQFTEMVMHKTSPLLYQVLGIFLPLITTNCAVLGVALLNTQESHGFIESALYGFGAAAGFSLVLVLFAAIRERIAVADVPLPFQGNAIALITAGIMSMAFMGFAGLVSY
;
A
#
# COMPACT_ATOMS: atom_id res chain seq x y z
N LEU A 1 26.38 8.80 2.05
CA LEU A 1 25.17 9.10 2.86
C LEU A 1 23.91 8.40 2.34
N GLU A 2 23.87 7.99 1.08
CA GLU A 2 22.71 7.33 0.47
C GLU A 2 22.24 6.04 1.19
N TYR A 3 23.18 5.21 1.65
CA TYR A 3 22.87 3.98 2.40
C TYR A 3 22.12 4.23 3.73
N LEU A 4 22.36 5.35 4.40
CA LEU A 4 21.66 5.68 5.65
C LEU A 4 20.23 6.18 5.40
N ARG A 5 19.94 6.67 4.19
CA ARG A 5 18.64 7.26 3.84
C ARG A 5 17.53 6.22 3.95
N THR A 6 17.72 5.04 3.35
CA THR A 6 16.72 3.97 3.39
C THR A 6 16.48 3.45 4.81
N ILE A 7 17.55 3.27 5.58
CA ILE A 7 17.45 2.82 6.98
C ILE A 7 16.73 3.87 7.83
N ALA A 8 17.06 5.15 7.65
CA ALA A 8 16.39 6.25 8.36
C ALA A 8 14.88 6.29 8.05
N PHE A 9 14.48 6.13 6.78
CA PHE A 9 13.06 6.08 6.43
C PHE A 9 12.33 4.89 7.06
N ILE A 10 12.91 3.69 7.01
CA ILE A 10 12.32 2.51 7.64
C ILE A 10 12.15 2.73 9.15
N LEU A 11 13.13 3.33 9.83
CA LEU A 11 13.02 3.63 11.26
C LEU A 11 11.88 4.64 11.56
N VAL A 12 11.76 5.71 10.78
CA VAL A 12 10.67 6.69 10.95
C VAL A 12 9.32 6.01 10.73
N ILE A 13 9.17 5.21 9.67
CA ILE A 13 7.94 4.46 9.40
C ILE A 13 7.63 3.48 10.56
N ALA A 14 8.64 2.75 11.03
CA ALA A 14 8.49 1.79 12.13
C ALA A 14 7.98 2.47 13.40
N VAL A 15 8.53 3.64 13.77
CA VAL A 15 8.06 4.39 14.95
C VAL A 15 6.60 4.84 14.79
N VAL A 16 6.21 5.33 13.62
CA VAL A 16 4.83 5.79 13.36
C VAL A 16 3.84 4.62 13.37
N VAL A 17 4.21 3.49 12.78
CA VAL A 17 3.38 2.27 12.79
C VAL A 17 3.28 1.70 14.20
N GLN A 18 4.37 1.70 14.98
CA GLN A 18 4.34 1.24 16.37
C GLN A 18 3.45 2.11 17.25
N PHE A 19 3.49 3.43 17.03
CA PHE A 19 2.55 4.34 17.67
C PHE A 19 1.10 4.02 17.30
N THR A 20 0.84 3.76 16.02
CA THR A 20 -0.48 3.37 15.52
C THR A 20 -0.95 2.05 16.14
N GLU A 21 -0.06 1.08 16.33
CA GLU A 21 -0.33 -0.18 17.03
C GLU A 21 -0.82 0.05 18.46
N MET A 22 -0.10 0.86 19.21
CA MET A 22 -0.46 1.19 20.59
C MET A 22 -1.81 1.92 20.67
N VAL A 23 -2.08 2.85 19.75
CA VAL A 23 -3.37 3.54 19.66
C VAL A 23 -4.50 2.55 19.38
N MET A 24 -4.35 1.67 18.38
CA MET A 24 -5.36 0.66 18.03
C MET A 24 -5.64 -0.29 19.19
N HIS A 25 -4.60 -0.76 19.89
CA HIS A 25 -4.76 -1.63 21.05
C HIS A 25 -5.58 -0.97 22.17
N LYS A 26 -5.52 0.37 22.30
CA LYS A 26 -6.27 1.12 23.32
C LYS A 26 -7.68 1.50 22.88
N THR A 27 -7.88 1.87 21.61
CA THR A 27 -9.17 2.36 21.13
C THR A 27 -10.11 1.26 20.65
N SER A 28 -9.59 0.18 20.04
CA SER A 28 -10.41 -0.91 19.51
C SER A 28 -9.69 -2.27 19.57
N PRO A 29 -9.89 -3.05 20.65
CA PRO A 29 -9.24 -4.35 20.79
C PRO A 29 -9.69 -5.37 19.74
N LEU A 30 -10.91 -5.24 19.21
CA LEU A 30 -11.40 -6.10 18.12
C LEU A 30 -10.62 -5.90 16.82
N LEU A 31 -10.33 -4.65 16.45
CA LEU A 31 -9.52 -4.35 15.27
C LEU A 31 -8.07 -4.81 15.46
N TYR A 32 -7.52 -4.67 16.67
CA TYR A 32 -6.19 -5.17 16.98
C TYR A 32 -6.08 -6.70 16.85
N GLN A 33 -7.12 -7.44 17.28
CA GLN A 33 -7.12 -8.90 17.17
C GLN A 33 -7.12 -9.40 15.71
N VAL A 34 -7.73 -8.64 14.79
CA VAL A 34 -7.77 -8.97 13.36
C VAL A 34 -6.55 -8.44 12.60
N LEU A 35 -6.12 -7.21 12.90
CA LEU A 35 -5.07 -6.51 12.14
C LEU A 35 -3.68 -6.61 12.76
N GLY A 36 -3.53 -7.05 14.02
CA GLY A 36 -2.29 -6.96 14.80
C GLY A 36 -1.05 -7.52 14.09
N ILE A 37 -1.17 -8.66 13.42
CA ILE A 37 -0.06 -9.27 12.65
C ILE A 37 0.29 -8.45 11.40
N PHE A 38 -0.67 -7.72 10.83
CA PHE A 38 -0.47 -6.90 9.65
C PHE A 38 0.19 -5.55 9.97
N LEU A 39 0.09 -5.04 11.20
CA LEU A 39 0.69 -3.74 11.55
C LEU A 39 2.22 -3.73 11.35
N PRO A 40 2.99 -4.69 11.88
CA PRO A 40 4.43 -4.79 11.57
C PRO A 40 4.72 -4.94 10.06
N LEU A 41 3.84 -5.61 9.31
CA LEU A 41 3.96 -5.76 7.86
C LEU A 41 3.77 -4.44 7.09
N ILE A 42 3.10 -3.44 7.67
CA ILE A 42 2.99 -2.10 7.07
C ILE A 42 4.37 -1.42 7.04
N THR A 43 5.24 -1.67 8.03
CA THR A 43 6.57 -1.03 8.10
C THR A 43 7.47 -1.37 6.92
N THR A 44 7.31 -2.57 6.37
CA THR A 44 8.09 -3.09 5.24
C THR A 44 7.32 -3.01 3.92
N ASN A 45 6.20 -2.28 3.88
CA ASN A 45 5.41 -2.13 2.67
C ASN A 45 6.18 -1.32 1.61
N CYS A 46 6.27 -1.88 0.40
CA CYS A 46 7.03 -1.30 -0.71
C CYS A 46 6.43 0.03 -1.22
N ALA A 47 5.11 0.21 -1.16
CA ALA A 47 4.47 1.45 -1.57
C ALA A 47 4.78 2.59 -0.58
N VAL A 48 4.73 2.31 0.72
CA VAL A 48 5.02 3.31 1.77
C VAL A 48 6.46 3.81 1.66
N LEU A 49 7.43 2.89 1.55
CA LEU A 49 8.84 3.24 1.36
C LEU A 49 9.08 3.94 0.02
N GLY A 50 8.44 3.46 -1.05
CA GLY A 50 8.56 4.02 -2.40
C GLY A 50 8.12 5.49 -2.47
N VAL A 51 6.98 5.83 -1.87
CA VAL A 51 6.47 7.21 -1.81
C VAL A 51 7.45 8.13 -1.09
N ALA A 52 8.01 7.70 0.04
CA ALA A 52 8.99 8.49 0.78
C ALA A 52 10.28 8.74 -0.03
N LEU A 53 10.77 7.71 -0.72
CA LEU A 53 11.96 7.82 -1.56
C LEU A 53 11.73 8.72 -2.78
N LEU A 54 10.64 8.52 -3.51
CA LEU A 54 10.28 9.33 -4.68
C LEU A 54 10.09 10.80 -4.30
N ASN A 55 9.40 11.06 -3.19
CA ASN A 55 9.18 12.43 -2.73
C ASN A 55 10.49 13.18 -2.46
N THR A 56 11.49 12.47 -1.92
CA THR A 56 12.82 13.02 -1.62
C THR A 56 13.69 13.18 -2.89
N GLN A 57 13.46 12.38 -3.93
CA GLN A 57 14.17 12.51 -5.22
C GLN A 57 13.67 13.72 -6.01
N GLU A 58 12.36 13.91 -6.05
CA GLU A 58 11.69 15.02 -6.73
C GLU A 58 11.87 16.38 -6.02
N SER A 59 12.53 16.40 -4.85
CA SER A 59 12.89 17.63 -4.11
C SER A 59 11.70 18.54 -3.76
N HIS A 60 10.51 17.96 -3.56
CA HIS A 60 9.29 18.69 -3.21
C HIS A 60 9.47 19.53 -1.92
N GLY A 61 8.83 20.70 -1.87
CA GLY A 61 8.73 21.48 -0.63
C GLY A 61 7.83 20.79 0.40
N PHE A 62 7.90 21.16 1.69
CA PHE A 62 7.16 20.48 2.77
C PHE A 62 5.64 20.30 2.50
N ILE A 63 4.98 21.35 2.02
CA ILE A 63 3.52 21.32 1.74
C ILE A 63 3.22 20.39 0.55
N GLU A 64 4.05 20.46 -0.47
CA GLU A 64 3.92 19.64 -1.67
C GLU A 64 4.19 18.16 -1.35
N SER A 65 5.15 17.88 -0.46
CA SER A 65 5.40 16.54 0.07
C SER A 65 4.20 15.97 0.82
N ALA A 66 3.53 16.78 1.63
CA ALA A 66 2.32 16.36 2.34
C ALA A 66 1.18 16.04 1.37
N LEU A 67 0.97 16.87 0.34
CA LEU A 67 -0.05 16.65 -0.69
C LEU A 67 0.27 15.43 -1.55
N TYR A 68 1.53 15.24 -1.94
CA TYR A 68 1.99 14.07 -2.68
C TYR A 68 1.78 12.78 -1.88
N GLY A 69 2.16 12.76 -0.61
CA GLY A 69 1.94 11.63 0.28
C GLY A 69 0.45 11.31 0.47
N PHE A 70 -0.39 12.34 0.63
CA PHE A 70 -1.84 12.17 0.74
C PHE A 70 -2.46 11.62 -0.56
N GLY A 71 -2.06 12.16 -1.72
CA GLY A 71 -2.49 11.67 -3.03
C GLY A 71 -2.09 10.22 -3.28
N ALA A 72 -0.86 9.85 -2.93
CA ALA A 72 -0.38 8.48 -3.03
C ALA A 72 -1.15 7.53 -2.10
N ALA A 73 -1.44 7.95 -0.87
CA ALA A 73 -2.25 7.16 0.07
C ALA A 73 -3.69 6.96 -0.42
N ALA A 74 -4.30 8.00 -1.00
CA ALA A 74 -5.64 7.92 -1.60
C ALA A 74 -5.67 7.01 -2.84
N GLY A 75 -4.64 7.08 -3.70
CA GLY A 75 -4.50 6.17 -4.84
C GLY A 75 -4.32 4.72 -4.40
N PHE A 76 -3.46 4.48 -3.40
CA PHE A 76 -3.23 3.14 -2.87
C PHE A 76 -4.49 2.55 -2.22
N SER A 77 -5.24 3.35 -1.45
CA SER A 77 -6.50 2.88 -0.86
C SER A 77 -7.54 2.52 -1.92
N LEU A 78 -7.66 3.32 -2.98
CA LEU A 78 -8.54 3.03 -4.11
C LEU A 78 -8.17 1.72 -4.79
N VAL A 79 -6.88 1.47 -5.04
CA VAL A 79 -6.40 0.20 -5.62
C VAL A 79 -6.75 -0.99 -4.73
N LEU A 80 -6.58 -0.87 -3.42
CA LEU A 80 -6.93 -1.96 -2.48
C LEU A 80 -8.44 -2.23 -2.45
N VAL A 81 -9.28 -1.19 -2.48
CA VAL A 81 -10.74 -1.34 -2.50
C VAL A 81 -11.19 -2.03 -3.80
N LEU A 82 -10.64 -1.62 -4.94
CA LEU A 82 -10.93 -2.28 -6.23
C LEU A 82 -10.46 -3.73 -6.23
N PHE A 83 -9.26 -4.00 -5.72
CA PHE A 83 -8.74 -5.36 -5.63
C PHE A 83 -9.61 -6.24 -4.72
N ALA A 84 -10.05 -5.71 -3.57
CA ALA A 84 -10.97 -6.41 -2.66
C ALA A 84 -12.33 -6.70 -3.34
N ALA A 85 -12.89 -5.74 -4.07
CA ALA A 85 -14.15 -5.94 -4.80
C ALA A 85 -14.02 -7.02 -5.89
N ILE A 86 -12.90 -7.05 -6.62
CA ILE A 86 -12.63 -8.12 -7.60
C ILE A 86 -12.50 -9.47 -6.90
N ARG A 87 -11.81 -9.54 -5.75
CA ARG A 87 -11.65 -10.76 -4.95
C ARG A 87 -12.98 -11.31 -4.48
N GLU A 88 -13.88 -10.47 -3.99
CA GLU A 88 -15.22 -10.86 -3.56
C GLU A 88 -16.03 -11.47 -4.72
N ARG A 89 -15.95 -10.86 -5.91
CA ARG A 89 -16.62 -11.40 -7.11
C ARG A 89 -16.05 -12.76 -7.55
N ILE A 90 -14.73 -12.92 -7.48
CA ILE A 90 -14.06 -14.17 -7.88
C ILE A 90 -14.34 -15.29 -6.88
N ALA A 91 -14.55 -14.99 -5.61
CA ALA A 91 -14.88 -15.99 -4.60
C ALA A 91 -16.20 -16.73 -4.89
N VAL A 92 -17.11 -16.12 -5.65
CA VAL A 92 -18.40 -16.71 -6.06
C VAL A 92 -18.37 -17.23 -7.51
N ALA A 93 -17.24 -17.08 -8.21
CA ALA A 93 -17.06 -17.54 -9.58
C ALA A 93 -16.51 -18.97 -9.64
N ASP A 94 -16.82 -19.69 -10.72
CA ASP A 94 -16.30 -21.03 -10.98
C ASP A 94 -14.83 -20.98 -11.43
N VAL A 95 -13.92 -20.91 -10.45
CA VAL A 95 -12.47 -20.95 -10.68
C VAL A 95 -11.98 -22.40 -10.62
N PRO A 96 -11.24 -22.89 -11.64
CA PRO A 96 -10.67 -24.23 -11.62
C PRO A 96 -9.78 -24.44 -10.38
N LEU A 97 -9.89 -25.62 -9.74
CA LEU A 97 -9.13 -26.03 -8.56
C LEU A 97 -7.65 -25.58 -8.53
N PRO A 98 -6.83 -25.77 -9.59
CA PRO A 98 -5.42 -25.37 -9.55
C PRO A 98 -5.18 -23.85 -9.47
N PHE A 99 -6.18 -23.02 -9.82
CA PHE A 99 -6.07 -21.57 -9.83
C PHE A 99 -6.67 -20.91 -8.58
N GLN A 100 -7.29 -21.66 -7.68
CA GLN A 100 -7.94 -21.10 -6.49
C GLN A 100 -6.94 -20.45 -5.52
N GLY A 101 -7.43 -19.48 -4.73
CA GLY A 101 -6.64 -18.81 -3.71
C GLY A 101 -5.65 -17.78 -4.25
N ASN A 102 -4.35 -18.04 -4.08
CA ASN A 102 -3.29 -17.07 -4.41
C ASN A 102 -2.96 -17.02 -5.90
N ALA A 103 -3.20 -18.08 -6.67
CA ALA A 103 -2.90 -18.09 -8.10
C ALA A 103 -3.79 -17.09 -8.87
N ILE A 104 -5.12 -17.17 -8.70
CA ILE A 104 -6.05 -16.20 -9.29
C ILE A 104 -5.82 -14.77 -8.77
N ALA A 105 -5.33 -14.61 -7.53
CA ALA A 105 -4.93 -13.32 -6.98
C ALA A 105 -3.88 -12.61 -7.83
N LEU A 106 -2.83 -13.34 -8.19
CA LEU A 106 -1.69 -12.79 -8.89
C LEU A 106 -2.05 -12.47 -10.34
N ILE A 107 -2.87 -13.33 -10.96
CA ILE A 107 -3.42 -13.07 -12.30
C ILE A 107 -4.25 -11.79 -12.29
N THR A 108 -5.16 -11.64 -11.33
CA THR A 108 -6.03 -10.46 -11.24
C THR A 108 -5.26 -9.19 -10.91
N ALA A 109 -4.25 -9.27 -10.04
CA ALA A 109 -3.34 -8.18 -9.77
C ALA A 109 -2.56 -7.77 -11.04
N GLY A 110 -2.12 -8.74 -11.85
CA GLY A 110 -1.46 -8.47 -13.13
C GLY A 110 -2.37 -7.78 -14.15
N ILE A 111 -3.61 -8.25 -14.28
CA ILE A 111 -4.62 -7.62 -15.16
C ILE A 111 -4.94 -6.19 -14.68
N MET A 112 -5.08 -6.00 -13.37
CA MET A 112 -5.30 -4.69 -12.77
C MET A 112 -4.12 -3.75 -13.06
N SER A 113 -2.87 -4.21 -12.94
CA SER A 113 -1.68 -3.44 -13.31
C SER A 113 -1.69 -3.00 -14.77
N MET A 114 -2.07 -3.90 -15.69
CA MET A 114 -2.23 -3.55 -17.12
C MET A 114 -3.31 -2.50 -17.36
N ALA A 115 -4.43 -2.57 -16.64
CA ALA A 115 -5.46 -1.54 -16.72
C ALA A 115 -4.95 -0.17 -16.26
N PHE A 116 -4.19 -0.13 -15.15
CA PHE A 116 -3.61 1.12 -14.65
C PHE A 116 -2.48 1.66 -15.52
N MET A 117 -1.71 0.82 -16.21
CA MET A 117 -0.73 1.26 -17.21
C MET A 117 -1.38 2.06 -18.36
N GLY A 118 -2.67 1.85 -18.63
CA GLY A 118 -3.44 2.68 -19.58
C GLY A 118 -3.49 4.16 -19.20
N PHE A 119 -3.27 4.51 -17.94
CA PHE A 119 -3.21 5.89 -17.46
C PHE A 119 -1.83 6.53 -17.53
N ALA A 120 -0.77 5.78 -17.88
CA ALA A 120 0.61 6.27 -17.89
C ALA A 120 0.87 7.42 -18.90
N GLY A 121 -0.07 7.69 -19.79
CA GLY A 121 -0.02 8.81 -20.76
C GLY A 121 -0.98 9.97 -20.47
N LEU A 122 -1.68 9.99 -19.33
CA LEU A 122 -2.70 11.02 -19.04
C LEU A 122 -2.12 12.41 -18.70
N VAL A 123 -0.87 12.47 -18.23
CA VAL A 123 -0.20 13.73 -17.91
C VAL A 123 1.08 13.80 -18.73
N SER A 124 0.98 14.39 -19.92
CA SER A 124 2.12 14.70 -20.77
C SER A 124 2.28 16.22 -20.85
N TYR A 125 3.13 16.78 -19.99
CA TYR A 125 3.67 18.14 -20.12
C TYR A 125 5.12 18.15 -19.66
#